data_AF-A0A963TES8-F1
#
_entry.id   AF-A0A963TES8-F1
#
_cell.length_a   1.000
_cell.length_b   1.000
_cell.length_c   1.000
_cell.angle_alpha   90.00
_cell.angle_beta   90.00
_cell.angle_gamma   90.00
#
_symmetry.space_group_name_H-M   'P 1'
#
loop_
_entity.id
_entity.type
_entity.pdbx_description
1 polymer ?
#
loop_
_entity_poly.entity_id
_entity_poly.type
_entity_poly.pdbx_seq_one_letter_code
_entity_poly.pdbx_strand_id
1 'polypeptide(L)' 'MTDASLMDPCIICVAITGSVPSKADNPAVPITVTEQIESTHEAFEAGASIAHCHVRDD' A
#
# COMPACT_ATOMS: atom_id res chain seq x y z
N MET A 1 17.11 29.79 6.88
CA MET A 1 17.52 28.39 6.72
C MET A 1 16.41 27.70 5.95
N THR A 2 16.53 27.59 4.64
CA THR A 2 15.72 26.64 3.87
C THR A 2 16.33 25.28 4.14
N ASP A 3 15.66 24.47 4.96
CA ASP A 3 16.11 23.12 5.27
C ASP A 3 16.10 22.29 3.97
N ALA A 4 17.28 22.02 3.43
CA ALA A 4 17.44 21.27 2.18
C ALA A 4 16.85 19.84 2.30
N SER A 5 16.71 19.31 3.52
CA SER A 5 16.15 17.98 3.76
C SER A 5 14.65 17.86 3.47
N LEU A 6 13.92 18.97 3.38
CA LEU A 6 12.49 18.97 3.06
C LEU A 6 12.19 18.69 1.57
N MET A 7 13.21 18.77 0.70
CA MET A 7 13.10 18.58 -0.75
C MET A 7 13.76 17.29 -1.24
N ASP A 8 14.35 16.50 -0.34
CA ASP A 8 14.91 15.21 -0.72
C ASP A 8 13.77 14.24 -1.11
N PRO A 9 13.84 13.60 -2.29
CA PRO A 9 12.82 12.63 -2.70
C PRO A 9 12.66 11.53 -1.66
N CYS A 10 11.44 11.35 -1.16
CA CYS A 10 11.10 10.30 -0.20
C CYS A 10 10.50 9.10 -0.93
N ILE A 11 11.03 7.90 -0.65
CA ILE A 11 10.45 6.65 -1.13
C ILE A 11 9.33 6.24 -0.19
N ILE A 12 8.12 6.09 -0.71
CA ILE A 12 6.94 5.69 0.06
C ILE A 12 6.58 4.25 -0.31
N CYS A 13 6.56 3.38 0.70
CA CYS A 13 6.11 2.00 0.58
C CYS A 13 4.69 1.84 1.14
N VAL A 14 3.82 1.19 0.39
CA VAL A 14 2.48 0.80 0.82
C VAL A 14 2.44 -0.70 1.13
N ALA A 15 2.01 -1.06 2.34
CA ALA A 15 1.74 -2.44 2.71
C ALA A 15 0.22 -2.69 2.61
N ILE A 16 -0.21 -3.21 1.47
CA ILE A 16 -1.63 -3.22 1.07
C ILE A 16 -2.49 -4.24 1.83
N THR A 17 -1.93 -5.38 2.24
CA THR A 17 -2.71 -6.52 2.75
C THR A 17 -2.22 -7.01 4.13
N GLY A 18 -0.95 -7.38 4.24
CA GLY A 18 -0.41 -8.05 5.43
C GLY A 18 -1.05 -9.43 5.70
N SER A 19 -0.58 -10.16 6.71
CA SER A 19 -1.10 -11.50 7.04
C SER A 19 -2.20 -11.53 8.09
N VAL A 20 -2.42 -10.42 8.82
CA VAL A 20 -3.30 -10.38 10.00
C VAL A 20 -4.68 -9.74 9.73
N PRO A 21 -4.79 -8.53 9.12
CA PRO A 21 -6.08 -7.84 8.99
C PRO A 21 -7.09 -8.64 8.17
N SER A 22 -8.39 -8.53 8.48
CA SER A 22 -9.45 -9.21 7.73
C SER A 22 -10.53 -8.24 7.25
N LYS A 23 -11.39 -8.70 6.35
CA LYS A 23 -12.60 -7.96 5.92
C LYS A 23 -13.55 -7.63 7.08
N ALA A 24 -13.51 -8.41 8.17
CA ALA A 24 -14.31 -8.15 9.37
C ALA A 24 -13.75 -6.98 10.19
N ASP A 25 -12.43 -6.79 10.18
CA ASP A 25 -11.78 -5.65 10.85
C ASP A 25 -11.97 -4.37 10.02
N ASN A 26 -11.80 -4.48 8.69
CA ASN A 26 -12.05 -3.41 7.75
C ASN A 26 -12.43 -3.99 6.37
N PRO A 27 -13.62 -3.67 5.82
CA PRO A 27 -14.06 -4.15 4.51
C PRO A 27 -13.14 -3.77 3.34
N ALA A 28 -12.31 -2.74 3.52
CA ALA A 28 -11.36 -2.26 2.51
C ALA A 28 -10.07 -3.10 2.43
N VAL A 29 -9.82 -4.05 3.34
CA VAL A 29 -8.64 -4.92 3.24
C VAL A 29 -8.71 -5.73 1.93
N PRO A 30 -7.72 -5.58 1.03
CA PRO A 30 -7.68 -6.35 -0.22
C PRO A 30 -7.17 -7.77 0.07
N ILE A 31 -8.00 -8.77 -0.24
CA ILE A 31 -7.70 -10.18 0.04
C ILE A 31 -7.34 -10.87 -1.26
N THR A 32 -8.25 -10.86 -2.23
CA THR A 32 -8.07 -11.51 -3.54
C THR A 32 -7.04 -10.78 -4.39
N VAL A 33 -6.42 -11.48 -5.34
CA VAL A 33 -5.43 -10.87 -6.26
C VAL A 33 -6.00 -9.66 -7.00
N THR A 34 -7.25 -9.72 -7.46
CA THR A 34 -7.90 -8.58 -8.15
C THR A 34 -8.03 -7.36 -7.23
N GLU A 35 -8.46 -7.56 -5.98
CA GLU A 35 -8.53 -6.46 -5.01
C GLU A 35 -7.14 -5.89 -4.70
N GLN A 36 -6.12 -6.74 -4.60
CA GLN A 36 -4.74 -6.31 -4.36
C GLN A 36 -4.19 -5.50 -5.55
N ILE A 37 -4.53 -5.87 -6.79
CA ILE A 37 -4.15 -5.11 -7.99
C ILE A 37 -4.74 -3.70 -7.93
N GLU A 38 -6.06 -3.58 -7.69
CA GLU A 38 -6.73 -2.28 -7.67
C GLU A 38 -6.23 -1.40 -6.51
N SER A 39 -6.07 -1.97 -5.32
CA SER A 39 -5.54 -1.21 -4.17
C SER A 39 -4.09 -0.76 -4.38
N THR A 40 -3.27 -1.59 -5.04
CA THR A 40 -1.89 -1.20 -5.40
C THR A 40 -1.89 -0.08 -6.44
N HIS A 41 -2.78 -0.15 -7.43
CA HIS A 41 -2.88 0.85 -8.48
C HIS A 41 -3.31 2.21 -7.90
N GLU A 42 -4.33 2.23 -7.04
CA GLU A 42 -4.75 3.44 -6.31
C GLU A 42 -3.61 4.02 -5.47
N ALA A 43 -2.87 3.18 -4.74
CA ALA A 43 -1.74 3.63 -3.93
C ALA A 43 -0.59 4.19 -4.78
N PHE A 44 -0.35 3.61 -5.97
CA PHE A 44 0.62 4.13 -6.94
C PHE A 44 0.19 5.50 -7.47
N GLU A 45 -1.08 5.67 -7.88
CA GLU A 45 -1.63 6.96 -8.31
C GLU A 45 -1.56 8.02 -7.19
N ALA A 46 -1.66 7.61 -5.93
CA ALA A 46 -1.47 8.47 -4.77
C ALA A 46 0.00 8.80 -4.44
N GLY A 47 0.97 8.17 -5.11
CA GLY A 47 2.40 8.49 -5.00
C GLY A 47 3.27 7.45 -4.29
N ALA A 48 2.75 6.25 -3.99
CA ALA A 48 3.59 5.15 -3.51
C ALA A 48 4.53 4.68 -4.63
N SER A 49 5.79 4.41 -4.28
CA SER A 49 6.81 3.93 -5.23
C SER A 49 7.22 2.48 -4.98
N ILE A 50 6.75 1.87 -3.88
CA ILE A 50 6.98 0.46 -3.54
C ILE A 50 5.68 -0.15 -3.00
N ALA A 51 5.32 -1.34 -3.47
CA ALA A 51 4.27 -2.17 -2.88
C ALA A 51 4.90 -3.32 -2.06
N HIS A 52 4.59 -3.39 -0.77
CA HIS A 52 4.90 -4.52 0.10
C HIS A 52 3.74 -5.51 0.07
N CYS A 53 3.95 -6.67 -0.57
CA CYS A 53 2.89 -7.60 -0.90
C CYS A 53 2.89 -8.83 0.00
N HIS A 54 1.71 -9.22 0.47
CA HIS A 54 1.44 -10.52 1.08
C HIS A 54 0.26 -11.13 0.34
N VAL A 55 0.35 -12.41 -0.01
CA VAL A 55 -0.79 -13.16 -0.55
C VAL A 55 -1.67 -13.67 0.59
N ARG A 56 -2.94 -13.93 0.28
CA ARG A 56 -3.88 -14.64 1.13
C ARG A 56 -4.31 -15.91 0.44
N ASP A 57 -4.57 -16.95 1.25
CA ASP A 57 -5.26 -18.13 0.78
C ASP A 57 -6.76 -17.76 0.74
N ASP A 58 -7.30 -17.61 -0.46
CA ASP A 58 -8.70 -17.27 -0.71
C ASP A 58 -9.65 -18.46 -0.41
#